data_AF-A0A971X6X0-F1
#
_entry.id   AF-A0A971X6X0-F1
#
_cell.length_a   1.000
_cell.length_b   1.000
_cell.length_c   1.000
_cell.angle_alpha   90.00
_cell.angle_beta   90.00
_cell.angle_gamma   90.00
#
_symmetry.space_group_name_H-M   'P 1'
#
loop_
_entity.id
_entity.type
_entity.pdbx_description
1 polymer ?
#
loop_
_entity_poly.entity_id
_entity_poly.type
_entity_poly.pdbx_seq_one_letter_code
_entity_poly.pdbx_strand_id
1 'polypeptide(L)'
;MIIILDAIIKACVKNRDKYSFIMSGWMMVLAVSLHNFPEGFAVGAGLQTGSSVGIPLSIAILLHDIPEGIAMAIPLRMGRIKPGKVFLITILSGLPMGIGAFFGAAFGSISVFYSGVCLGLASGAMLYVSLGELINESRSLYKGRIPLVGNMAGILAGALISLLGQ
;
A
#
# COMPACT_ATOMS: atom_id res chain seq x y z
N MET A 1 -9.34 -9.72 -3.99
CA MET A 1 -9.55 -9.86 -2.53
C MET A 1 -10.10 -8.58 -1.91
N ILE A 2 -9.42 -7.43 -2.03
CA ILE A 2 -9.89 -6.16 -1.44
C ILE A 2 -11.23 -5.69 -2.04
N ILE A 3 -11.48 -5.90 -3.35
CA ILE A 3 -12.79 -5.61 -3.97
C ILE A 3 -13.92 -6.46 -3.37
N ILE A 4 -13.65 -7.72 -3.03
CA ILE A 4 -14.63 -8.60 -2.39
C ILE A 4 -14.89 -8.13 -0.95
N LEU A 5 -13.83 -7.71 -0.25
CA LEU A 5 -13.94 -7.15 1.08
C LEU A 5 -14.75 -5.83 1.08
N ASP A 6 -14.48 -4.92 0.15
CA ASP A 6 -15.27 -3.70 -0.06
C ASP A 6 -16.70 -4.03 -0.48
N ALA A 7 -16.93 -5.06 -1.30
CA ALA A 7 -18.28 -5.51 -1.66
C ALA A 7 -19.06 -6.09 -0.46
N ILE A 8 -18.41 -6.88 0.40
CA ILE A 8 -19.00 -7.41 1.64
C ILE A 8 -19.30 -6.26 2.59
N ILE A 9 -18.38 -5.30 2.75
CA ILE A 9 -18.58 -4.13 3.59
C ILE A 9 -19.70 -3.24 3.05
N LYS A 10 -19.80 -3.06 1.73
CA LYS A 10 -20.92 -2.39 1.05
C LYS A 10 -22.26 -3.06 1.35
N ALA A 11 -22.28 -4.39 1.40
CA ALA A 11 -23.50 -5.14 1.73
C ALA A 11 -23.88 -5.03 3.22
N CYS A 12 -22.89 -4.91 4.12
CA CYS A 12 -23.13 -4.90 5.57
C CYS A 12 -23.38 -3.51 6.19
N VAL A 13 -22.91 -2.41 5.58
CA VAL A 13 -22.95 -1.07 6.20
C VAL A 13 -23.99 -0.15 5.53
N LYS A 14 -25.15 0.00 6.18
CA LYS A 14 -26.34 0.71 5.64
C LYS A 14 -26.28 2.25 5.70
N ASN A 15 -25.18 2.87 6.16
CA ASN A 15 -25.12 4.33 6.36
C ASN A 15 -23.70 4.91 6.24
N ARG A 16 -23.17 4.97 5.00
CA ARG A 16 -21.75 5.25 4.71
C ARG A 16 -21.35 6.72 4.94
N ASP A 17 -22.25 7.67 4.66
CA ASP A 17 -21.94 9.11 4.70
C ASP A 17 -21.53 9.61 6.10
N LYS A 18 -22.04 8.95 7.16
CA LYS A 18 -21.71 9.28 8.55
C LYS A 18 -20.31 8.82 8.97
N TYR A 19 -19.69 7.89 8.24
CA TYR A 19 -18.43 7.21 8.59
C TYR A 19 -17.43 7.12 7.43
N SER A 20 -17.53 8.00 6.42
CA SER A 20 -16.75 7.87 5.18
C SER A 20 -15.24 7.84 5.43
N PHE A 21 -14.70 8.76 6.25
CA PHE A 21 -13.24 8.83 6.49
C PHE A 21 -12.68 7.65 7.29
N ILE A 22 -13.39 7.22 8.34
CA ILE A 22 -12.92 6.09 9.14
C ILE A 22 -12.93 4.79 8.33
N MET A 23 -13.92 4.63 7.44
CA MET A 23 -13.98 3.48 6.54
C MET A 23 -12.81 3.50 5.54
N SER A 24 -12.57 4.62 4.85
CA SER A 24 -11.44 4.75 3.92
C SER A 24 -10.11 4.50 4.64
N GLY A 25 -9.95 4.95 5.88
CA GLY A 25 -8.75 4.68 6.68
C GLY A 25 -8.54 3.21 6.98
N TRP A 26 -9.60 2.48 7.37
CA TRP A 26 -9.49 1.03 7.58
C TRP A 26 -9.27 0.24 6.29
N MET A 27 -9.86 0.67 5.18
CA MET A 27 -9.58 0.08 3.86
C MET A 27 -8.12 0.26 3.47
N MET A 28 -7.56 1.44 3.72
CA MET A 28 -6.15 1.73 3.46
C MET A 28 -5.23 0.88 4.34
N VAL A 29 -5.52 0.79 5.65
CA VAL A 29 -4.77 -0.07 6.58
C VAL A 29 -4.73 -1.51 6.11
N LEU A 30 -5.89 -2.08 5.73
CA LEU A 30 -5.95 -3.46 5.27
C LEU A 30 -5.20 -3.67 3.95
N ALA A 31 -5.36 -2.76 3.01
CA ALA A 31 -4.74 -2.88 1.70
C ALA A 31 -3.22 -2.70 1.76
N VAL A 32 -2.72 -1.70 2.49
CA VAL A 32 -1.28 -1.50 2.71
C VAL A 32 -0.69 -2.68 3.49
N SER A 33 -1.36 -3.17 4.53
CA SER A 33 -0.92 -4.38 5.25
C SER A 33 -0.74 -5.59 4.33
N LEU A 34 -1.62 -5.76 3.34
CA LEU A 34 -1.52 -6.86 2.38
C LEU A 34 -0.40 -6.66 1.35
N HIS A 35 -0.13 -5.42 0.96
CA HIS A 35 0.94 -5.08 0.02
C HIS A 35 2.32 -5.12 0.66
N ASN A 36 2.40 -4.79 1.95
CA ASN A 36 3.62 -4.84 2.74
C ASN A 36 4.24 -6.24 2.79
N PHE A 37 3.44 -7.31 2.68
CA PHE A 37 3.96 -8.67 2.67
C PHE A 37 4.84 -8.98 1.44
N PRO A 38 4.37 -8.78 0.19
CA PRO A 38 5.21 -8.90 -1.01
C PRO A 38 6.46 -8.02 -0.98
N GLU A 39 6.37 -6.79 -0.48
CA GLU A 39 7.52 -5.89 -0.38
C GLU A 39 8.56 -6.39 0.62
N GLY A 40 8.10 -6.81 1.80
CA GLY A 40 8.93 -7.48 2.78
C GLY A 40 9.64 -8.68 2.18
N PHE A 41 8.91 -9.53 1.46
CA PHE A 41 9.49 -10.69 0.77
C PHE A 41 10.60 -10.27 -0.20
N ALA A 42 10.40 -9.20 -0.98
CA ALA A 42 11.42 -8.67 -1.88
C ALA A 42 12.67 -8.18 -1.13
N VAL A 43 12.51 -7.48 0.01
CA VAL A 43 13.62 -7.07 0.88
C VAL A 43 14.43 -8.28 1.36
N GLY A 44 13.75 -9.29 1.92
CA GLY A 44 14.38 -10.51 2.42
C GLY A 44 15.14 -11.28 1.34
N ALA A 45 14.51 -11.48 0.18
CA ALA A 45 15.11 -12.17 -0.96
C ALA A 45 16.28 -11.38 -1.57
N GLY A 46 16.16 -10.05 -1.63
CA GLY A 46 17.21 -9.15 -2.10
C GLY A 46 18.45 -9.21 -1.20
N LEU A 47 18.25 -9.24 0.13
CA LEU A 47 19.35 -9.41 1.10
C LEU A 47 19.99 -10.79 1.02
N GLN A 48 19.21 -11.85 0.74
CA GLN A 48 19.74 -13.19 0.47
C GLN A 48 20.60 -13.24 -0.80
N THR A 49 20.23 -12.47 -1.82
CA THR A 49 20.98 -12.37 -3.10
C THR A 49 22.32 -11.66 -2.90
N GLY A 50 22.37 -10.67 -2.01
CA GLY A 50 23.61 -10.00 -1.60
C GLY A 50 23.37 -8.56 -1.16
N SER A 51 24.27 -8.04 -0.32
CA SER A 51 24.15 -6.68 0.24
C SER A 51 24.14 -5.56 -0.81
N SER A 52 24.78 -5.78 -1.96
CA SER A 52 24.77 -4.83 -3.09
C SER A 52 23.40 -4.64 -3.73
N VAL A 53 22.49 -5.62 -3.60
CA VAL A 53 21.12 -5.56 -4.10
C VAL A 53 20.15 -5.26 -2.95
N GLY A 54 20.30 -5.96 -1.83
CA GLY A 54 19.36 -5.87 -0.70
C GLY A 54 19.39 -4.53 0.04
N ILE A 55 20.56 -3.90 0.23
CA ILE A 55 20.63 -2.60 0.94
C ILE A 55 19.96 -1.48 0.13
N PRO A 56 20.28 -1.28 -1.17
CA PRO A 56 19.58 -0.27 -1.97
C PRO A 56 18.07 -0.51 -2.04
N LEU A 57 17.64 -1.77 -2.20
CA LEU A 57 16.22 -2.13 -2.22
C LEU A 57 15.52 -1.79 -0.91
N SER A 58 16.14 -2.11 0.23
CA SER A 58 15.58 -1.81 1.56
C SER A 58 15.43 -0.30 1.79
N ILE A 59 16.41 0.49 1.35
CA ILE A 59 16.37 1.95 1.45
C ILE A 59 15.26 2.52 0.56
N ALA A 60 15.13 2.01 -0.67
CA ALA A 60 14.06 2.43 -1.57
C ALA A 60 12.68 2.17 -0.96
N ILE A 61 12.48 0.96 -0.40
CA ILE A 61 11.22 0.57 0.22
C ILE A 61 10.91 1.43 1.46
N LEU A 62 11.91 1.64 2.33
CA LEU A 62 11.78 2.53 3.48
C LEU A 62 11.31 3.94 3.08
N LEU A 63 11.82 4.48 1.97
CA LEU A 63 11.48 5.84 1.53
C LEU A 63 10.07 5.94 0.98
N HIS A 64 9.53 4.89 0.33
CA HIS A 64 8.14 4.92 -0.16
C HIS A 64 7.13 4.65 0.96
N ASP A 65 7.50 3.89 1.99
CA ASP A 65 6.63 3.57 3.12
C ASP A 65 6.24 4.79 3.96
N ILE A 66 7.10 5.82 3.97
CA ILE A 66 6.84 7.06 4.68
C ILE A 66 5.59 7.76 4.11
N PRO A 67 5.51 8.06 2.80
CA PRO A 67 4.28 8.52 2.15
C PRO A 67 3.05 7.63 2.42
N GLU A 68 3.19 6.31 2.35
CA GLU A 68 2.05 5.39 2.56
C GLU A 68 1.53 5.44 4.00
N GLY A 69 2.43 5.47 4.98
CA GLY A 69 2.08 5.64 6.39
C GLY A 69 1.32 6.94 6.65
N ILE A 70 1.74 8.03 6.02
CA ILE A 70 1.05 9.33 6.10
C ILE A 70 -0.33 9.24 5.43
N ALA A 71 -0.42 8.63 4.25
CA ALA A 71 -1.66 8.46 3.52
C ALA A 71 -2.69 7.66 4.32
N MET A 72 -2.28 6.62 5.04
CA MET A 72 -3.15 5.87 5.96
C MET A 72 -3.59 6.68 7.18
N ALA A 73 -2.69 7.50 7.74
CA ALA A 73 -2.95 8.21 8.99
C ALA A 73 -4.00 9.33 8.83
N ILE A 74 -4.04 9.99 7.67
CA ILE A 74 -4.96 11.11 7.37
C ILE A 74 -6.44 10.71 7.54
N PRO A 75 -6.99 9.70 6.82
CA PRO A 75 -8.39 9.30 6.93
C PRO A 75 -8.75 8.81 8.33
N LEU A 76 -7.84 8.09 9.01
CA LEU A 76 -8.05 7.62 10.38
C LEU A 76 -8.18 8.80 11.36
N ARG A 77 -7.37 9.85 11.19
CA ARG A 77 -7.45 11.08 11.98
C ARG A 77 -8.70 11.88 11.69
N MET A 78 -9.09 12.00 10.41
CA MET A 78 -10.36 12.62 10.01
C MET A 78 -11.57 11.84 10.53
N GLY A 79 -11.45 10.51 10.65
CA GLY A 79 -12.36 9.61 11.33
C GLY A 79 -12.38 9.73 12.86
N ARG A 80 -11.71 10.75 13.44
CA ARG A 80 -11.63 11.05 14.88
C ARG A 80 -10.95 9.98 15.75
N ILE A 81 -10.12 9.10 15.18
CA ILE A 81 -9.30 8.16 15.96
C ILE A 81 -8.14 8.92 16.63
N LYS A 82 -7.92 8.74 17.93
CA LYS A 82 -6.86 9.45 18.69
C LYS A 82 -5.46 9.29 18.05
N PRO A 83 -4.60 10.33 18.04
CA PRO A 83 -3.28 10.29 17.40
C PRO A 83 -2.41 9.09 17.78
N GLY A 84 -2.29 8.77 19.08
CA GLY A 84 -1.51 7.61 19.53
C GLY A 84 -2.05 6.27 19.03
N LYS A 85 -3.38 6.14 18.85
CA LYS A 85 -3.97 4.95 18.23
C LYS A 85 -3.69 4.89 16.73
N VAL A 86 -3.76 6.02 16.02
CA VAL A 86 -3.42 6.06 14.60
C VAL A 86 -1.96 5.66 14.38
N PHE A 87 -1.04 6.24 15.15
CA PHE A 87 0.37 5.87 15.11
C PHE A 87 0.59 4.37 15.34
N LEU A 88 -0.07 3.79 16.35
CA LEU A 88 0.02 2.36 16.63
C LEU A 88 -0.56 1.52 15.48
N ILE A 89 -1.71 1.90 14.92
CA ILE A 89 -2.32 1.21 13.77
C ILE A 89 -1.36 1.22 12.57
N THR A 90 -0.75 2.38 12.26
CA THR A 90 0.22 2.53 11.16
C THR A 90 1.47 1.68 11.36
N ILE A 91 1.97 1.56 12.60
CA ILE A 91 3.10 0.65 12.91
C ILE A 91 2.68 -0.81 12.73
N LEU A 92 1.50 -1.17 13.24
CA LEU A 92 1.01 -2.55 13.17
C LEU A 92 0.72 -2.98 11.73
N SER A 93 0.34 -2.07 10.83
CA SER A 93 0.23 -2.38 9.39
C SER A 93 1.58 -2.69 8.72
N GLY A 94 2.70 -2.38 9.37
CA GLY A 94 4.04 -2.78 8.91
C GLY A 94 4.44 -4.21 9.29
N LEU A 95 3.73 -4.88 10.22
CA LEU A 95 4.06 -6.25 10.64
C LEU A 95 4.12 -7.26 9.46
N PRO A 96 3.20 -7.23 8.49
CA PRO A 96 3.28 -8.11 7.33
C PRO A 96 4.57 -7.95 6.52
N MET A 97 5.19 -6.76 6.50
CA MET A 97 6.49 -6.55 5.87
C MET A 97 7.60 -7.31 6.58
N GLY A 98 7.65 -7.25 7.92
CA GLY A 98 8.62 -8.03 8.69
C GLY A 98 8.46 -9.54 8.48
N ILE A 99 7.21 -10.02 8.45
CA ILE A 99 6.88 -11.42 8.17
C ILE A 99 7.32 -11.77 6.73
N GLY A 100 6.98 -10.93 5.75
CA GLY A 100 7.40 -11.08 4.36
C GLY A 100 8.91 -11.19 4.24
N ALA A 101 9.67 -10.30 4.90
CA ALA A 101 11.13 -10.29 4.88
C ALA A 101 11.75 -11.54 5.48
N PHE A 102 11.16 -12.08 6.55
CA PHE A 102 11.57 -13.38 7.08
C PHE A 102 11.40 -14.49 6.05
N PHE A 103 10.22 -14.60 5.42
CA PHE A 103 9.98 -15.60 4.37
C PHE A 103 10.83 -15.37 3.12
N GLY A 104 11.08 -14.12 2.75
CA GLY A 104 11.96 -13.76 1.64
C GLY A 104 13.41 -14.13 1.89
N ALA A 105 13.91 -13.98 3.12
CA ALA A 105 15.27 -14.39 3.47
C ALA A 105 15.41 -15.93 3.55
N ALA A 106 14.37 -16.62 4.02
CA ALA A 106 14.38 -18.08 4.17
C ALA A 106 14.15 -18.81 2.83
N PHE A 107 13.31 -18.24 1.95
CA PHE A 107 12.83 -18.89 0.74
C PHE A 107 12.97 -18.01 -0.52
N GLY A 108 13.78 -16.96 -0.50
CA GLY A 108 13.93 -16.01 -1.62
C GLY A 108 14.45 -16.63 -2.91
N SER A 109 15.01 -17.84 -2.85
CA SER A 109 15.32 -18.67 -4.02
C SER A 109 14.09 -19.28 -4.70
N ILE A 110 12.87 -18.97 -4.24
CA ILE A 110 11.63 -19.50 -4.80
C ILE A 110 11.43 -19.04 -6.26
N SER A 111 11.00 -20.01 -7.07
CA SER A 111 10.63 -19.88 -8.49
C SER A 111 9.88 -18.58 -8.83
N VAL A 112 10.29 -17.96 -9.95
CA VAL A 112 9.71 -16.76 -10.61
C VAL A 112 8.17 -16.74 -10.59
N PHE A 113 7.53 -17.91 -10.62
CA PHE A 113 6.09 -18.07 -10.53
C PHE A 113 5.47 -17.48 -9.25
N TYR A 114 6.01 -17.79 -8.07
CA TYR A 114 5.43 -17.34 -6.80
C TYR A 114 5.65 -15.83 -6.59
N SER A 115 6.82 -15.33 -6.98
CA SER A 115 7.11 -13.90 -6.98
C SER A 115 6.14 -13.15 -7.90
N GLY A 116 5.86 -13.69 -9.09
CA GLY A 116 4.88 -13.12 -10.02
C GLY A 116 3.46 -13.07 -9.44
N VAL A 117 3.01 -14.14 -8.77
CA VAL A 117 1.69 -14.16 -8.10
C VAL A 117 1.61 -13.14 -6.96
N CYS A 118 2.66 -13.04 -6.13
CA CYS A 118 2.71 -12.08 -5.03
C CYS A 118 2.70 -10.64 -5.55
N LEU A 119 3.52 -10.34 -6.56
CA LEU A 119 3.57 -9.01 -7.19
C LEU A 119 2.25 -8.64 -7.89
N GLY A 120 1.60 -9.60 -8.55
CA GLY A 120 0.28 -9.38 -9.14
C GLY A 120 -0.79 -9.04 -8.10
N LEU A 121 -0.80 -9.75 -6.97
CA LEU A 121 -1.68 -9.45 -5.84
C LEU A 121 -1.37 -8.08 -5.21
N ALA A 122 -0.09 -7.76 -5.02
CA ALA A 122 0.40 -6.50 -4.49
C ALA A 122 -0.04 -5.31 -5.37
N SER A 123 0.17 -5.45 -6.69
CA SER A 123 -0.18 -4.44 -7.69
C SER A 123 -1.68 -4.20 -7.75
N GLY A 124 -2.49 -5.27 -7.71
CA GLY A 124 -3.95 -5.17 -7.67
C GLY A 124 -4.47 -4.47 -6.41
N ALA A 125 -3.84 -4.71 -5.26
CA ALA A 125 -4.16 -4.00 -4.01
C ALA A 125 -3.89 -2.50 -4.13
N MET A 126 -2.72 -2.12 -4.63
CA MET A 126 -2.33 -0.72 -4.75
C MET A 126 -3.10 0.04 -5.82
N LEU A 127 -3.51 -0.61 -6.92
CA LEU A 127 -4.43 -0.01 -7.89
C LEU A 127 -5.79 0.30 -7.27
N TYR A 128 -6.35 -0.61 -6.46
CA TYR A 128 -7.60 -0.35 -5.76
C TYR A 128 -7.48 0.82 -4.77
N VAL A 129 -6.42 0.85 -3.96
CA VAL A 129 -6.20 1.93 -2.98
C VAL A 129 -6.02 3.27 -3.69
N SER A 130 -5.17 3.30 -4.71
CA SER A 130 -4.84 4.53 -5.45
C SER A 130 -6.06 5.10 -6.15
N LEU A 131 -6.73 4.29 -6.97
CA LEU A 131 -7.84 4.76 -7.80
C LEU A 131 -9.16 4.84 -7.03
N GLY A 132 -9.39 3.91 -6.12
CA GLY A 132 -10.65 3.76 -5.41
C GLY A 132 -10.73 4.62 -4.15
N GLU A 133 -9.68 4.68 -3.33
CA GLU A 133 -9.74 5.39 -2.06
C GLU A 133 -8.99 6.72 -2.10
N LEU A 134 -7.71 6.74 -2.50
CA LEU A 134 -6.90 7.95 -2.49
C LEU A 134 -7.43 9.05 -3.43
N ILE A 135 -7.88 8.71 -4.64
CA ILE A 135 -8.51 9.70 -5.54
C ILE A 135 -9.81 10.26 -4.96
N ASN A 136 -10.65 9.40 -4.36
CA ASN A 136 -11.93 9.84 -3.80
C ASN A 136 -11.73 10.69 -2.56
N GLU A 137 -10.82 10.30 -1.68
CA GLU A 137 -10.46 11.04 -0.48
C GLU A 137 -9.82 12.38 -0.82
N SER A 138 -8.84 12.40 -1.73
CA SER A 138 -8.19 13.64 -2.16
C SER A 138 -9.17 14.62 -2.82
N ARG A 139 -10.16 14.14 -3.59
CA ARG A 139 -11.22 14.99 -4.15
C ARG A 139 -12.19 15.52 -3.08
N SER A 140 -12.41 14.75 -2.01
CA SER A 140 -13.22 15.21 -0.87
C SER A 140 -12.51 16.31 -0.08
N LEU A 141 -11.18 16.23 0.03
CA LEU A 141 -10.32 17.21 0.70
C LEU A 141 -10.09 18.46 -0.14
N TYR A 142 -9.93 18.30 -1.45
CA TYR A 142 -9.62 19.38 -2.38
C TYR A 142 -10.33 19.19 -3.72
N LYS A 143 -11.20 20.14 -4.07
CA LYS A 143 -12.04 20.08 -5.29
C LYS A 143 -11.34 20.55 -6.57
N GLY A 144 -10.08 20.99 -6.49
CA GLY A 144 -9.32 21.43 -7.67
C GLY A 144 -8.73 20.28 -8.48
N ARG A 145 -7.94 20.60 -9.51
CA ARG A 145 -7.39 19.61 -10.46
C ARG A 145 -6.09 18.94 -10.00
N ILE A 146 -5.48 19.40 -8.90
CA ILE A 146 -4.17 18.89 -8.41
C ILE A 146 -4.16 17.37 -8.22
N PRO A 147 -5.16 16.72 -7.58
CA PRO A 147 -5.16 15.27 -7.41
C PRO A 147 -5.18 14.51 -8.73
N LEU A 148 -5.89 15.04 -9.74
CA LEU A 148 -5.94 14.46 -11.08
C LEU A 148 -4.59 14.59 -11.79
N VAL A 149 -4.00 15.80 -11.75
CA VAL A 149 -2.70 16.07 -12.37
C VAL A 149 -1.60 15.22 -11.72
N GLY A 150 -1.60 15.10 -10.39
CA GLY A 150 -0.67 14.24 -9.66
C GLY A 150 -0.78 12.77 -10.04
N ASN A 151 -2.01 12.24 -10.14
CA ASN A 151 -2.23 10.86 -10.59
C ASN A 151 -1.74 10.64 -12.03
N MET A 152 -2.07 11.55 -12.96
CA MET A 152 -1.62 11.44 -14.34
C MET A 152 -0.09 11.52 -14.45
N ALA A 153 0.54 12.44 -13.72
CA ALA A 153 1.99 12.56 -13.68
C ALA A 153 2.65 11.29 -13.13
N GLY A 154 2.10 10.71 -12.06
CA GLY A 154 2.59 9.44 -11.49
C GLY A 154 2.50 8.28 -12.47
N ILE A 155 1.36 8.11 -13.15
CA ILE A 155 1.17 7.06 -14.17
C ILE A 155 2.17 7.23 -15.32
N LEU A 156 2.34 8.45 -15.82
CA LEU A 156 3.28 8.73 -16.91
C LEU A 156 4.73 8.51 -16.50
N ALA A 157 5.12 8.94 -15.30
CA ALA A 157 6.46 8.70 -14.76
C ALA A 157 6.74 7.21 -14.58
N GLY A 158 5.79 6.45 -14.03
CA GLY A 158 5.92 4.99 -13.88
C GLY A 158 6.03 4.27 -15.22
N ALA A 159 5.23 4.68 -16.21
CA ALA A 159 5.31 4.13 -17.57
C ALA A 159 6.67 4.44 -18.23
N LEU A 160 7.17 5.67 -18.06
CA LEU A 160 8.47 6.07 -18.59
C LEU A 160 9.63 5.27 -17.96
N ILE A 161 9.64 5.14 -16.63
CA ILE A 161 10.65 4.35 -15.92
C ILE A 161 10.62 2.89 -16.39
N SER A 162 9.42 2.31 -16.56
CA SER A 162 9.26 0.93 -17.05
C SER A 162 9.75 0.73 -18.48
N LEU A 163 9.64 1.75 -19.34
CA LEU A 163 10.15 1.72 -20.72
C LEU A 163 11.67 1.88 -20.78
N LEU A 164 12.25 2.63 -19.85
CA LEU A 164 13.71 2.86 -19.77
C LEU A 164 14.45 1.75 -19.02
N GLY A 165 13.76 0.95 -18.21
CA GLY A 165 14.31 -0.14 -17.41
C GLY A 165 14.34 -1.51 -18.10
N GLN A 166 13.95 -1.59 -19.37
CA GLN A 166 14.15 -2.76 -20.25
C GLN A 166 15.49 -2.64 -20.98
#